data_AF-A0A951GE85-F1
#
_entry.id   AF-A0A951GE85-F1
#
_cell.length_a   1.000
_cell.length_b   1.000
_cell.length_c   1.000
_cell.angle_alpha   90.00
_cell.angle_beta   90.00
_cell.angle_gamma   90.00
#
_symmetry.space_group_name_H-M   'P 1'
#
loop_
_entity.id
_entity.type
_entity.pdbx_description
1 polymer ?
#
loop_
_entity_poly.entity_id
_entity_poly.type
_entity_poly.pdbx_seq_one_letter_code
_entity_poly.pdbx_strand_id
1 'polypeptide(L)'
;MRPMPMIAAVALLVSTSAAAVAANPTRIAETGAFLLGNAYRCGVADERVVRAGKVIRELIVAAADDAGEQTAAKSRFAEIFRESARAEGSGRMPVPPCRTVVAQFERLEQFHDQTGRR
;
A
#
# COMPACT_ATOMS: atom_id res chain seq x y z
N MET A 1 -10.85 -24.35 -26.89
CA MET A 1 -11.51 -23.17 -26.29
C MET A 1 -11.74 -23.45 -24.81
N ARG A 2 -10.98 -22.79 -23.92
CA ARG A 2 -11.09 -22.92 -22.46
C ARG A 2 -11.33 -21.52 -21.90
N PRO A 3 -12.31 -21.30 -21.01
CA PRO A 3 -12.54 -19.98 -20.44
C PRO A 3 -11.49 -19.69 -19.37
N MET A 4 -10.74 -18.60 -19.54
CA MET A 4 -9.84 -18.05 -18.53
C MET A 4 -10.65 -17.30 -17.47
N PRO A 5 -10.38 -17.49 -16.17
CA PRO A 5 -11.03 -16.72 -15.11
C PRO A 5 -10.59 -15.26 -15.18
N MET A 6 -11.57 -14.36 -15.16
CA MET A 6 -11.39 -12.90 -15.11
C MET A 6 -10.58 -12.50 -13.88
N ILE A 7 -9.34 -12.05 -14.09
CA ILE A 7 -8.56 -11.32 -13.10
C ILE A 7 -9.17 -9.92 -13.00
N ALA A 8 -9.93 -9.67 -11.92
CA ALA A 8 -10.55 -8.39 -11.65
C ALA A 8 -9.49 -7.38 -11.15
N ALA A 9 -9.03 -6.55 -12.09
CA ALA A 9 -8.57 -5.16 -11.96
C ALA A 9 -8.18 -4.65 -10.56
N VAL A 10 -6.88 -4.64 -10.29
CA VAL A 10 -6.25 -3.56 -9.49
C VAL A 10 -5.57 -2.63 -10.47
N ALA A 11 -6.38 -1.86 -11.20
CA ALA A 11 -5.93 -0.86 -12.15
C ALA A 11 -6.61 0.46 -11.81
N LEU A 12 -6.06 1.19 -10.85
CA LEU A 12 -6.38 2.61 -10.64
C LEU A 12 -5.31 3.23 -9.75
N LEU A 13 -4.13 3.46 -10.32
CA LEU A 13 -3.21 4.53 -9.88
C LEU A 13 -2.23 5.00 -10.97
N VAL A 14 -2.34 4.52 -12.22
CA VAL A 14 -1.53 5.04 -13.34
C VAL A 14 -2.43 5.31 -14.54
N SER A 15 -2.95 6.52 -14.61
CA SER A 15 -3.49 7.05 -15.86
C SER A 15 -2.33 7.34 -16.81
N THR A 16 -1.94 6.35 -17.60
CA THR A 16 -1.40 6.43 -18.98
C THR A 16 -1.02 5.02 -19.45
N SER A 17 -1.84 4.46 -20.34
CA SER A 17 -1.48 3.58 -21.47
C SER A 17 -0.31 2.57 -21.36
N ALA A 18 -0.69 1.31 -21.64
CA ALA A 18 0.11 0.19 -22.18
C ALA A 18 0.76 -0.80 -21.19
N ALA A 19 0.41 -2.07 -21.42
CA ALA A 19 0.80 -3.30 -20.71
C ALA A 19 0.29 -3.45 -19.27
N ALA A 20 -0.31 -4.61 -18.97
CA ALA A 20 -0.54 -5.06 -17.61
C ALA A 20 0.84 -5.33 -16.97
N VAL A 21 1.48 -4.27 -16.46
CA VAL A 21 2.70 -4.40 -15.67
C VAL A 21 2.27 -5.16 -14.41
N ALA A 22 2.82 -6.36 -14.20
CA ALA A 22 2.60 -7.10 -12.97
C ALA A 22 2.86 -6.17 -11.79
N ALA A 23 1.96 -6.19 -10.79
CA ALA A 23 2.07 -5.29 -9.67
C ALA A 23 3.40 -5.55 -8.95
N ASN A 24 4.28 -4.56 -8.86
CA ASN A 24 5.60 -4.75 -8.26
C ASN A 24 5.47 -4.77 -6.72
N PRO A 25 5.87 -5.87 -6.03
CA PRO A 25 5.66 -6.01 -4.58
C PRO A 25 6.42 -4.96 -3.78
N THR A 26 7.61 -4.54 -4.24
CA THR A 26 8.39 -3.46 -3.61
C THR A 26 7.69 -2.11 -3.74
N ARG A 27 7.09 -1.79 -4.91
CA ARG A 27 6.33 -0.55 -5.08
C ARG A 27 5.06 -0.50 -4.23
N ILE A 28 4.37 -1.63 -4.11
CA ILE A 28 3.23 -1.77 -3.18
C ILE A 28 3.70 -1.50 -1.75
N ALA A 29 4.82 -2.12 -1.34
CA ALA A 29 5.40 -1.95 -0.02
C ALA A 29 5.76 -0.50 0.29
N GLU A 30 6.52 0.18 -0.58
CA GLU A 30 6.95 1.55 -0.37
C GLU A 30 5.77 2.53 -0.29
N THR A 31 4.84 2.42 -1.24
CA THR A 31 3.68 3.32 -1.32
C THR A 31 2.74 3.13 -0.13
N GLY A 32 2.44 1.88 0.19
CA GLY A 32 1.59 1.54 1.33
C GLY A 32 2.23 1.94 2.65
N ALA A 33 3.51 1.64 2.85
CA ALA A 33 4.22 2.01 4.07
C ALA A 33 4.31 3.53 4.27
N PHE A 34 4.57 4.29 3.20
CA PHE A 34 4.65 5.75 3.28
C PHE A 34 3.31 6.37 3.68
N LEU A 35 2.21 5.89 3.10
CA LEU A 35 0.88 6.34 3.47
C LEU A 35 0.55 5.99 4.93
N LEU A 36 0.78 4.74 5.34
CA LEU A 36 0.44 4.25 6.67
C LEU A 36 1.29 4.87 7.78
N GLY A 37 2.60 5.05 7.55
CA GLY A 37 3.47 5.71 8.52
C GLY A 37 3.07 7.17 8.72
N ASN A 38 2.79 7.89 7.63
CA ASN A 38 2.28 9.25 7.72
C ASN A 38 0.88 9.32 8.36
N ALA A 39 0.00 8.33 8.10
CA ALA A 39 -1.33 8.28 8.71
C ALA A 39 -1.21 8.13 10.23
N TYR A 40 -0.34 7.24 10.71
CA TYR A 40 -0.01 7.09 12.12
C TYR A 40 0.52 8.41 12.70
N ARG A 41 1.50 9.05 12.05
CA ARG A 41 2.03 10.37 12.45
C ARG A 41 0.94 11.44 12.55
N CYS A 42 -0.04 11.39 11.65
CA CYS A 42 -1.15 12.33 11.58
C CYS A 42 -2.31 12.01 12.55
N GLY A 43 -2.16 11.01 13.42
CA GLY A 43 -3.13 10.68 14.47
C GLY A 43 -4.27 9.77 14.02
N VAL A 44 -4.14 9.07 12.89
CA VAL A 44 -5.08 8.00 12.54
C VAL A 44 -4.91 6.87 13.55
N ALA A 45 -6.03 6.38 14.11
CA ALA A 45 -6.04 5.35 15.15
C ALA A 45 -5.26 4.08 14.74
N ASP A 46 -4.43 3.57 15.64
CA ASP A 46 -3.54 2.43 15.43
C ASP A 46 -4.26 1.21 14.85
N GLU A 47 -5.46 0.91 15.34
CA GLU A 47 -6.26 -0.22 14.86
C GLU A 47 -6.59 -0.10 13.36
N ARG A 48 -6.89 1.10 12.88
CA ARG A 48 -7.14 1.37 11.45
C ARG A 48 -5.87 1.16 10.65
N VAL A 49 -4.75 1.70 11.13
CA VAL A 49 -3.43 1.56 10.49
C VAL A 49 -3.02 0.08 10.41
N VAL A 50 -3.26 -0.70 11.47
CA VAL A 50 -2.97 -2.14 11.52
C VAL A 50 -3.83 -2.90 10.51
N ARG A 51 -5.13 -2.62 10.44
CA ARG A 51 -6.04 -3.24 9.46
C ARG A 51 -5.61 -2.95 8.03
N ALA A 52 -5.39 -1.68 7.70
CA ALA A 52 -4.91 -1.29 6.37
C ALA A 52 -3.53 -1.90 6.04
N GLY A 53 -2.63 -2.00 7.04
CA GLY A 53 -1.34 -2.67 6.90
C GLY A 53 -1.46 -4.16 6.58
N LYS A 54 -2.51 -4.84 7.06
CA LYS A 54 -2.78 -6.25 6.70
C LYS A 54 -3.11 -6.37 5.21
N VAL A 55 -3.95 -5.49 4.69
CA VAL A 55 -4.32 -5.44 3.27
C VAL A 55 -3.08 -5.23 2.40
N ILE A 56 -2.22 -4.27 2.73
CA ILE A 56 -0.98 -4.05 1.98
C ILE A 56 -0.07 -5.29 1.98
N ARG A 57 0.05 -5.99 3.12
CA ARG A 57 0.85 -7.22 3.20
C ARG A 57 0.28 -8.35 2.36
N GLU A 58 -1.04 -8.49 2.29
CA GLU A 58 -1.71 -9.47 1.41
C GLU A 58 -1.47 -9.13 -0.06
N LEU A 59 -1.51 -7.85 -0.44
CA LEU A 59 -1.17 -7.40 -1.78
C LEU A 59 0.30 -7.68 -2.13
N ILE A 60 1.24 -7.48 -1.20
CA ILE A 60 2.66 -7.84 -1.40
C ILE A 60 2.79 -9.35 -1.65
N VAL A 61 2.08 -10.18 -0.89
CA VAL A 61 2.11 -11.65 -1.04
C VAL A 61 1.55 -12.06 -2.40
N ALA A 62 0.45 -11.45 -2.84
CA ALA A 62 -0.17 -11.75 -4.13
C ALA A 62 0.66 -11.27 -5.34
N ALA A 63 1.49 -10.26 -5.14
CA ALA A 63 2.31 -9.62 -6.17
C ALA A 63 3.72 -10.20 -6.33
N ALA A 64 4.23 -10.90 -5.32
CA ALA A 64 5.57 -11.46 -5.33
C ALA A 64 5.63 -12.80 -6.07
N ASP A 65 6.64 -12.97 -6.91
CA ASP A 65 6.84 -14.22 -7.67
C ASP A 65 7.41 -15.34 -6.78
N ASP A 66 8.19 -14.97 -5.75
CA ASP A 66 8.77 -15.91 -4.80
C ASP A 66 8.88 -15.37 -3.36
N ALA A 67 9.31 -16.24 -2.45
CA ALA A 67 9.45 -15.92 -1.02
C ALA A 67 10.55 -14.88 -0.74
N GLY A 68 11.58 -14.79 -1.58
CA GLY A 68 12.65 -13.80 -1.51
C GLY A 68 12.12 -12.40 -1.83
N GLU A 69 11.39 -12.24 -2.92
CA GLU A 69 10.73 -10.97 -3.27
C GLU A 69 9.74 -10.54 -2.19
N GLN A 70 8.94 -11.48 -1.68
CA GLN A 70 8.02 -11.20 -0.58
C GLN A 70 8.76 -10.70 0.67
N THR A 71 9.88 -11.33 1.02
CA THR A 71 10.69 -10.96 2.19
C THR A 71 11.33 -9.59 2.01
N ALA A 72 11.88 -9.31 0.83
CA ALA A 72 12.46 -8.02 0.49
C ALA A 72 11.41 -6.90 0.55
N ALA A 73 10.24 -7.10 -0.05
CA ALA A 73 9.15 -6.13 -0.02
C ALA A 73 8.62 -5.88 1.40
N LYS A 74 8.43 -6.93 2.21
CA LYS A 74 8.02 -6.79 3.63
C LYS A 74 9.06 -6.03 4.45
N SER A 75 10.34 -6.28 4.21
CA SER A 75 11.44 -5.58 4.88
C SER A 75 11.43 -4.10 4.51
N ARG A 76 11.25 -3.79 3.22
CA ARG A 76 11.13 -2.43 2.71
C ARG A 76 9.93 -1.70 3.27
N PHE A 77 8.78 -2.38 3.37
CA PHE A 77 7.58 -1.84 4.01
C PHE A 77 7.88 -1.39 5.45
N ALA A 78 8.51 -2.26 6.24
CA ALA A 78 8.78 -1.97 7.65
C ALA A 78 9.77 -0.80 7.83
N GLU A 79 10.78 -0.72 6.97
CA GLU A 79 11.72 0.41 6.92
C GLU A 79 10.99 1.72 6.66
N ILE A 80 10.29 1.81 5.53
CA ILE A 80 9.60 3.05 5.11
C ILE A 80 8.53 3.47 6.12
N PHE A 81 7.78 2.51 6.71
CA PHE A 81 6.76 2.82 7.72
C PHE A 81 7.40 3.52 8.92
N ARG A 82 8.49 2.95 9.46
CA ARG A 82 9.19 3.55 10.61
C ARG A 82 9.75 4.92 10.29
N GLU A 83 10.28 5.12 9.09
CA GLU A 83 10.84 6.41 8.70
C GLU A 83 9.76 7.49 8.56
N SER A 84 8.63 7.15 7.92
CA SER A 84 7.53 8.08 7.68
C SER A 84 6.63 8.34 8.90
N ALA A 85 6.67 7.46 9.90
CA ALA A 85 5.93 7.63 11.16
C ALA A 85 6.58 8.59 12.17
N ARG A 86 7.83 9.03 11.95
CA ARG A 86 8.53 9.94 12.88
C ARG A 86 7.92 11.35 12.85
N ALA A 87 7.79 11.96 14.02
CA ALA A 87 7.23 13.32 14.18
C ALA A 87 8.09 14.39 13.48
N GLU A 88 9.40 14.25 13.58
CA GLU A 88 10.36 14.98 12.75
C GLU A 88 10.71 14.05 11.59
N GLY A 89 10.27 14.41 10.38
CA GLY A 89 10.68 13.68 9.18
C GLY A 89 12.21 13.53 9.18
N SER A 90 12.72 12.40 8.70
CA SER A 90 14.16 12.08 8.72
C SER A 90 15.07 13.04 7.92
N GLY A 91 14.54 14.17 7.47
CA GLY A 91 15.12 15.08 6.47
C GLY A 91 15.17 14.49 5.05
N ARG A 92 15.08 13.16 4.93
CA ARG A 92 15.17 12.40 3.68
C ARG A 92 13.83 12.08 3.03
N MET A 93 12.75 12.00 3.81
CA MET A 93 11.41 11.75 3.29
C MET A 93 10.54 13.02 3.33
N PRO A 94 9.78 13.31 2.26
CA PRO A 94 8.78 14.36 2.28
C PRO A 94 7.78 14.14 3.43
N VAL A 95 7.44 15.22 4.14
CA VAL A 95 6.40 15.20 5.17
C VAL A 95 5.12 15.79 4.58
N PRO A 96 4.18 14.97 4.09
CA PRO A 96 2.94 15.44 3.49
C PRO A 96 2.00 16.08 4.53
N PRO A 97 1.16 17.04 4.11
CA PRO A 97 0.12 17.61 4.96
C PRO A 97 -0.86 16.54 5.44
N CYS A 98 -1.22 16.56 6.72
CA CYS A 98 -2.10 15.53 7.30
C CYS A 98 -3.48 15.45 6.64
N ARG A 99 -4.05 16.57 6.20
CA ARG A 99 -5.30 16.58 5.42
C ARG A 99 -5.24 15.67 4.19
N THR A 100 -4.11 15.67 3.48
CA THR A 100 -3.92 14.90 2.26
C THR A 100 -3.73 13.43 2.59
N VAL A 101 -2.94 13.14 3.62
CA VAL A 101 -2.67 11.77 4.10
C VAL A 101 -3.96 11.09 4.55
N VAL A 102 -4.76 11.75 5.39
CA VAL A 102 -6.02 11.22 5.92
C VAL A 102 -7.00 10.92 4.79
N ALA A 103 -7.16 11.84 3.83
CA ALA A 103 -8.04 11.63 2.68
C ALA A 103 -7.62 10.44 1.80
N GLN A 104 -6.31 10.21 1.60
CA GLN A 104 -5.82 9.05 0.85
C GLN A 104 -5.98 7.75 1.65
N PHE A 105 -5.79 7.81 2.98
CA PHE A 105 -6.00 6.67 3.86
C PHE A 105 -7.47 6.21 3.84
N GLU A 106 -8.41 7.14 3.92
CA GLU A 106 -9.86 6.83 3.84
C GLU A 106 -10.25 6.23 2.49
N ARG A 107 -9.64 6.71 1.40
CA ARG A 107 -9.85 6.12 0.07
C ARG A 107 -9.35 4.67 -0.02
N LEU A 108 -8.22 4.37 0.62
CA LEU A 108 -7.71 2.99 0.70
C LEU A 108 -8.69 2.09 1.46
N GLU A 109 -9.19 2.54 2.60
CA GLU A 109 -10.20 1.80 3.37
C GLU A 109 -11.48 1.56 2.56
N GLN A 110 -11.99 2.61 1.90
CA GLN A 110 -13.19 2.51 1.08
C GLN A 110 -13.03 1.51 -0.08
N PHE A 111 -11.86 1.52 -0.73
CA PHE A 111 -11.56 0.56 -1.79
C PHE A 111 -11.54 -0.89 -1.25
N HIS A 112 -10.94 -1.11 -0.09
CA HIS A 112 -10.91 -2.42 0.55
C HIS A 112 -12.32 -2.92 0.91
N ASP A 113 -13.17 -2.07 1.51
CA ASP A 113 -14.54 -2.43 1.89
C ASP A 113 -15.44 -2.79 0.69
N GLN A 114 -15.17 -2.19 -0.47
CA GLN A 114 -15.90 -2.47 -1.71
C GLN A 114 -15.43 -3.77 -2.38
N THR A 115 -14.14 -4.09 -2.25
CA THR A 115 -13.54 -5.26 -2.90
C THR A 115 -13.61 -6.52 -2.05
N GLY A 116 -13.60 -6.39 -0.71
CA GLY A 116 -13.77 -7.49 0.25
C GLY A 116 -15.21 -7.97 0.45
N ARG A 117 -16.18 -7.38 -0.27
CA ARG A 117 -17.62 -7.70 -0.19
C ARG A 117 -18.08 -8.74 -1.23
N ARG A 118 -17.16 -9.56 -1.78
CA ARG A 118 -17.45 -10.63 -2.75
C ARG A 118 -17.08 -11.99 -2.22
#